data_AF-A0A918PMA0-F1
#
_entry.id   AF-A0A918PMA0-F1
#
_cell.length_a   1.000
_cell.length_b   1.000
_cell.length_c   1.000
_cell.angle_alpha   90.00
_cell.angle_beta   90.00
_cell.angle_gamma   90.00
#
_symmetry.space_group_name_H-M   'P 1'
#
loop_
_entity.id
_entity.type
_entity.pdbx_description
1 polymer ?
#
loop_
_entity_poly.entity_id
_entity_poly.type
_entity_poly.pdbx_seq_one_letter_code
_entity_poly.pdbx_strand_id
1 'polypeptide(L)'
;MLMEALRDLPPHLRLLAWPALNLRGELPGVRVTVPVELTTSPASLLSYSRGTSVELSPEAEADPGALLTAEKPARLLAEPLRLVTTLALWDEVVRESGVHAGSIYLASEAAVARLLTTAHDCAPPSSVELPELLEQLHALELLYRFPVPCKFRGGHGRERQCRINGWGRLLFRLLCEADTDPYGIGAARERLTEHLATHREAYLRGVRAATAATDGAGAGVWESIHAEQPIPVLI
;
A
#
# COMPACT_ATOMS: atom_id res chain seq x y z
N MET A 1 -13.67 28.27 -5.41
CA MET A 1 -12.77 27.12 -5.18
C MET A 1 -12.23 27.28 -3.77
N LEU A 2 -12.43 26.28 -2.94
CA LEU A 2 -12.01 26.29 -1.54
C LEU A 2 -10.69 25.52 -1.47
N MET A 3 -9.63 26.20 -1.04
CA MET A 3 -8.32 25.56 -0.87
C MET A 3 -8.30 24.88 0.50
N GLU A 4 -8.15 23.56 0.51
CA GLU A 4 -8.16 22.75 1.74
C GLU A 4 -6.75 22.24 2.02
N ALA A 5 -6.41 22.04 3.31
CA ALA A 5 -5.17 21.35 3.62
C ALA A 5 -5.27 19.89 3.15
N LEU A 6 -4.19 19.33 2.58
CA LEU A 6 -4.18 17.96 2.06
C LEU A 6 -4.69 16.93 3.07
N ARG A 7 -4.32 17.10 4.35
CA ARG A 7 -4.75 16.25 5.46
C ARG A 7 -6.24 16.36 5.80
N ASP A 8 -6.90 17.43 5.40
CA ASP A 8 -8.33 17.66 5.68
C ASP A 8 -9.21 17.01 4.59
N LEU A 9 -8.64 16.68 3.42
CA LEU A 9 -9.30 15.83 2.43
C LEU A 9 -9.53 14.41 2.97
N PRO A 10 -10.59 13.71 2.51
CA PRO A 10 -10.75 12.28 2.78
C PRO A 10 -9.52 11.48 2.33
N PRO A 11 -8.97 10.56 3.15
CA PRO A 11 -7.71 9.85 2.85
C PRO A 11 -7.62 9.23 1.46
N HIS A 12 -8.71 8.62 0.98
CA HIS A 12 -8.80 7.98 -0.34
C HIS A 12 -8.66 8.97 -1.52
N LEU A 13 -8.86 10.26 -1.30
CA LEU A 13 -8.68 11.31 -2.30
C LEU A 13 -7.33 12.03 -2.21
N ARG A 14 -6.59 11.87 -1.11
CA ARG A 14 -5.30 12.55 -0.92
C ARG A 14 -4.24 12.14 -1.94
N LEU A 15 -4.39 10.97 -2.56
CA LEU A 15 -3.54 10.52 -3.65
C LEU A 15 -3.65 11.39 -4.92
N LEU A 16 -4.68 12.21 -5.06
CA LEU A 16 -4.76 13.17 -6.16
C LEU A 16 -3.61 14.19 -6.14
N ALA A 17 -3.02 14.45 -4.97
CA ALA A 17 -1.83 15.29 -4.84
C ALA A 17 -0.52 14.58 -5.23
N TRP A 18 -0.54 13.24 -5.39
CA TRP A 18 0.65 12.42 -5.61
C TRP A 18 1.57 12.92 -6.73
N PRO A 19 1.07 13.25 -7.94
CA PRO A 19 1.95 13.62 -9.04
C PRO A 19 2.74 14.90 -8.74
N ALA A 20 2.10 15.89 -8.12
CA ALA A 20 2.73 17.16 -7.77
C ALA A 20 3.76 16.99 -6.64
N LEU A 21 3.41 16.24 -5.58
CA LEU A 21 4.31 16.01 -4.45
C LEU A 21 5.57 15.21 -4.83
N ASN A 22 5.48 14.38 -5.85
CA ASN A 22 6.57 13.53 -6.33
C ASN A 22 7.27 14.08 -7.59
N LEU A 23 6.98 15.32 -7.99
CA LEU A 23 7.54 15.96 -9.21
C LEU A 23 7.32 15.11 -10.48
N ARG A 24 6.21 14.36 -10.53
CA ARG A 24 5.80 13.52 -11.67
C ARG A 24 4.86 14.26 -12.63
N GLY A 25 4.63 15.55 -12.40
CA GLY A 25 3.76 16.40 -13.21
C GLY A 25 2.52 16.84 -12.46
N GLU A 26 1.53 17.32 -13.21
CA GLU A 26 0.29 17.88 -12.67
C GLU A 26 -0.91 17.04 -13.09
N LEU A 27 -1.88 16.91 -12.18
CA LEU A 27 -3.16 16.29 -12.48
C LEU A 27 -4.13 17.38 -12.99
N PRO A 28 -4.73 17.24 -14.18
CA PRO A 28 -5.73 18.19 -14.64
C PRO A 28 -6.87 18.32 -13.61
N GLY A 29 -7.25 19.55 -13.30
CA GLY A 29 -8.28 19.83 -12.30
C GLY A 29 -7.82 19.76 -10.84
N VAL A 30 -6.53 19.52 -10.57
CA VAL A 30 -5.96 19.52 -9.22
C VAL A 30 -4.75 20.45 -9.16
N ARG A 31 -4.78 21.40 -8.24
CA ARG A 31 -3.63 22.24 -7.91
C ARG A 31 -3.15 21.90 -6.51
N VAL A 32 -1.85 21.65 -6.38
CA VAL A 32 -1.20 21.42 -5.08
C VAL A 32 -0.26 22.58 -4.79
N THR A 33 -0.40 23.18 -3.61
CA THR A 33 0.50 24.22 -3.14
C THR A 33 1.32 23.68 -1.98
N VAL A 34 2.65 23.83 -2.07
CA VAL A 34 3.60 23.42 -1.04
C VAL A 34 4.29 24.67 -0.47
N PRO A 35 4.44 24.80 0.86
CA PRO A 35 5.19 25.90 1.45
C PRO A 35 6.63 25.95 0.94
N VAL A 36 7.15 27.16 0.71
CA VAL A 36 8.48 27.35 0.10
C VAL A 36 9.59 26.68 0.93
N GLU A 37 9.46 26.70 2.24
CA GLU A 37 10.37 26.11 3.21
C GLU A 37 10.40 24.57 3.16
N LEU A 38 9.39 23.94 2.55
CA LEU A 38 9.30 22.49 2.41
C LEU A 38 9.64 22.00 1.00
N THR A 39 9.91 22.88 0.03
CA THR A 39 10.12 22.51 -1.39
C THR A 39 11.24 21.48 -1.64
N THR A 40 12.22 21.37 -0.74
CA THR A 40 13.32 20.40 -0.80
C THR A 40 13.10 19.18 0.09
N SER A 41 11.97 19.10 0.80
CA SER A 41 11.63 18.00 1.69
C SER A 41 11.18 16.77 0.91
N PRO A 42 11.40 15.55 1.45
CA PRO A 42 10.80 14.33 0.91
C PRO A 42 9.28 14.42 0.80
N ALA A 43 8.71 13.72 -0.20
CA ALA A 43 7.28 13.76 -0.50
C ALA A 43 6.41 13.26 0.67
N SER A 44 6.93 12.35 1.49
CA SER A 44 6.32 11.91 2.75
C SER A 44 6.16 13.05 3.75
N LEU A 45 7.18 13.90 3.95
CA LEU A 45 7.10 15.07 4.83
C LEU A 45 6.11 16.10 4.31
N LEU A 46 6.05 16.30 2.98
CA LEU A 46 5.04 17.16 2.36
C LEU A 46 3.62 16.67 2.67
N SER A 47 3.43 15.36 2.71
CA SER A 47 2.13 14.72 2.98
C SER A 47 1.68 14.87 4.44
N TYR A 48 2.62 15.00 5.38
CA TYR A 48 2.31 15.31 6.79
C TYR A 48 2.07 16.80 7.06
N SER A 49 2.53 17.68 6.18
CA SER A 49 2.50 19.12 6.42
C SER A 49 1.07 19.67 6.41
N ARG A 50 0.76 20.52 7.40
CA ARG A 50 -0.49 21.30 7.42
C ARG A 50 -0.50 22.43 6.38
N GLY A 51 0.68 22.81 5.89
CA GLY A 51 0.84 23.87 4.90
C GLY A 51 0.70 23.39 3.46
N THR A 52 0.74 22.07 3.22
CA THR A 52 0.45 21.52 1.89
C THR A 52 -1.06 21.56 1.67
N SER A 53 -1.49 22.27 0.64
CA SER A 53 -2.91 22.44 0.31
C SER A 53 -3.23 21.93 -1.09
N VAL A 54 -4.50 21.56 -1.26
CA VAL A 54 -5.06 21.06 -2.52
C VAL A 54 -6.27 21.91 -2.87
N GLU A 55 -6.38 22.26 -4.14
CA GLU A 55 -7.52 22.92 -4.74
C GLU A 55 -7.99 22.07 -5.93
N LEU A 56 -9.28 21.76 -5.97
CA LEU A 56 -9.92 21.04 -7.06
C LEU A 56 -10.68 22.03 -7.95
N SER A 57 -10.69 21.81 -9.27
CA SER A 57 -11.58 22.55 -10.16
C SER A 57 -13.04 22.16 -9.90
N PRO A 58 -14.04 22.99 -10.28
CA PRO A 58 -15.44 22.66 -10.05
C PRO A 58 -15.86 21.29 -10.64
N GLU A 59 -15.30 20.91 -11.78
CA GLU A 59 -15.54 19.62 -12.42
C GLU A 59 -14.93 18.46 -11.61
N ALA A 60 -13.73 18.67 -11.06
CA ALA A 60 -13.04 17.72 -10.20
C ALA A 60 -13.70 17.58 -8.81
N GLU A 61 -14.27 18.67 -8.27
CA GLU A 61 -15.02 18.66 -7.02
C GLU A 61 -16.33 17.86 -7.15
N ALA A 62 -16.96 17.89 -8.34
CA ALA A 62 -18.22 17.19 -8.60
C ALA A 62 -18.04 15.66 -8.64
N ASP A 63 -16.90 15.17 -9.16
CA ASP A 63 -16.55 13.76 -9.19
C ASP A 63 -15.03 13.55 -9.06
N PRO A 64 -14.48 13.63 -7.83
CA PRO A 64 -13.05 13.43 -7.61
C PRO A 64 -12.63 11.97 -7.81
N GLY A 65 -13.58 11.03 -7.78
CA GLY A 65 -13.35 9.61 -8.01
C GLY A 65 -12.96 9.32 -9.46
N ALA A 66 -13.58 10.00 -10.42
CA ALA A 66 -13.24 9.87 -11.84
C ALA A 66 -11.78 10.24 -12.16
N LEU A 67 -11.18 11.15 -11.38
CA LEU A 67 -9.76 11.49 -11.53
C LEU A 67 -8.83 10.33 -11.16
N LEU A 68 -9.29 9.38 -10.34
CA LEU A 68 -8.50 8.21 -9.96
C LEU A 68 -8.50 7.13 -11.05
N THR A 69 -9.26 7.28 -12.15
CA THR A 69 -9.39 6.22 -13.17
C THR A 69 -9.27 6.74 -14.60
N ALA A 70 -9.40 8.06 -14.81
CA ALA A 70 -9.20 8.68 -16.11
C ALA A 70 -7.79 8.41 -16.67
N GLU A 71 -7.68 8.23 -18.00
CA GLU A 71 -6.48 7.68 -18.66
C GLU A 71 -5.16 8.41 -18.30
N LYS A 72 -5.15 9.75 -18.40
CA LYS A 72 -3.94 10.55 -18.12
C LYS A 72 -3.58 10.50 -16.63
N PRO A 73 -4.50 10.80 -15.68
CA PRO A 73 -4.28 10.56 -14.26
C PRO A 73 -3.82 9.15 -13.91
N ALA A 74 -4.40 8.13 -14.53
CA ALA A 74 -4.12 6.75 -14.18
C ALA A 74 -2.65 6.37 -14.40
N ARG A 75 -2.01 6.92 -15.44
CA ARG A 75 -0.57 6.72 -15.68
C ARG A 75 0.29 7.37 -14.59
N LEU A 76 -0.10 8.55 -14.10
CA LEU A 76 0.64 9.28 -13.05
C LEU A 76 0.45 8.67 -11.67
N LEU A 77 -0.67 7.98 -11.46
CA LEU A 77 -1.06 7.33 -10.20
C LEU A 77 -0.81 5.82 -10.20
N ALA A 78 -0.29 5.26 -11.30
CA ALA A 78 -0.16 3.82 -11.48
C ALA A 78 0.64 3.15 -10.36
N GLU A 79 1.78 3.73 -9.97
CA GLU A 79 2.64 3.18 -8.92
C GLU A 79 1.96 3.13 -7.54
N PRO A 80 1.50 4.24 -6.94
CA PRO A 80 0.86 4.20 -5.62
C PRO A 80 -0.45 3.40 -5.63
N LEU A 81 -1.24 3.48 -6.70
CA LEU A 81 -2.52 2.78 -6.77
C LEU A 81 -2.34 1.27 -6.97
N ARG A 82 -1.35 0.83 -7.75
CA ARG A 82 -1.01 -0.61 -7.81
C ARG A 82 -0.56 -1.14 -6.45
N LEU A 83 0.18 -0.36 -5.67
CA LEU A 83 0.57 -0.78 -4.32
C LEU A 83 -0.66 -0.89 -3.41
N VAL A 84 -1.52 0.13 -3.37
CA VAL A 84 -2.76 0.11 -2.59
C VAL A 84 -3.65 -1.07 -2.98
N THR A 85 -3.91 -1.27 -4.27
CA THR A 85 -4.78 -2.34 -4.76
C THR A 85 -4.17 -3.71 -4.48
N THR A 86 -2.86 -3.90 -4.68
CA THR A 86 -2.17 -5.15 -4.38
C THR A 86 -2.20 -5.50 -2.90
N LEU A 87 -1.99 -4.55 -2.00
CA LEU A 87 -2.10 -4.80 -0.55
C LEU A 87 -3.53 -5.18 -0.15
N ALA A 88 -4.54 -4.54 -0.73
CA ALA A 88 -5.95 -4.86 -0.49
C ALA A 88 -6.32 -6.24 -1.03
N LEU A 89 -5.92 -6.53 -2.27
CA LEU A 89 -6.10 -7.84 -2.91
C LEU A 89 -5.45 -8.95 -2.11
N TRP A 90 -4.24 -8.75 -1.59
CA TRP A 90 -3.56 -9.77 -0.79
C TRP A 90 -4.40 -10.23 0.40
N ASP A 91 -4.95 -9.30 1.17
CA ASP A 91 -5.82 -9.63 2.30
C ASP A 91 -7.10 -10.37 1.85
N GLU A 92 -7.64 -10.06 0.67
CA GLU A 92 -8.82 -10.76 0.13
C GLU A 92 -8.49 -12.17 -0.34
N VAL A 93 -7.44 -12.32 -1.15
CA VAL A 93 -7.03 -13.60 -1.73
C VAL A 93 -6.60 -14.58 -0.63
N VAL A 94 -5.92 -14.12 0.42
CA VAL A 94 -5.58 -15.02 1.55
C VAL A 94 -6.83 -15.49 2.29
N ARG A 95 -7.80 -14.60 2.52
CA ARG A 95 -9.07 -14.95 3.16
C ARG A 95 -9.91 -15.90 2.30
N GLU A 96 -10.05 -15.61 1.02
CA GLU A 96 -10.79 -16.43 0.04
C GLU A 96 -10.16 -17.82 -0.12
N SER A 97 -8.83 -17.91 -0.05
CA SER A 97 -8.14 -19.21 -0.05
C SER A 97 -8.39 -20.02 1.23
N GLY A 98 -8.86 -19.42 2.32
CA GLY A 98 -9.05 -20.10 3.61
C GLY A 98 -7.74 -20.39 4.36
N VAL A 99 -6.64 -19.72 4.02
CA VAL A 99 -5.37 -19.81 4.79
C VAL A 99 -5.50 -19.10 6.13
N HIS A 100 -6.03 -17.87 6.13
CA HIS A 100 -6.23 -17.08 7.34
C HIS A 100 -7.39 -16.10 7.15
N ALA A 101 -8.32 -16.05 8.11
CA ALA A 101 -9.50 -15.19 8.03
C ALA A 101 -9.30 -13.80 8.67
N GLY A 102 -8.24 -13.63 9.46
CA GLY A 102 -7.93 -12.39 10.16
C GLY A 102 -7.04 -11.44 9.35
N SER A 103 -6.28 -10.63 10.08
CA SER A 103 -5.45 -9.57 9.51
C SER A 103 -4.07 -10.10 9.17
N ILE A 104 -3.56 -9.76 7.99
CA ILE A 104 -2.22 -10.19 7.56
C ILE A 104 -1.35 -8.95 7.40
N TYR A 105 -0.17 -9.01 7.98
CA TYR A 105 0.82 -7.97 7.85
C TYR A 105 1.98 -8.51 7.02
N LEU A 106 2.47 -7.74 6.06
CA LEU A 106 3.73 -8.06 5.41
C LEU A 106 4.85 -7.83 6.41
N ALA A 107 5.78 -8.77 6.51
CA ALA A 107 6.81 -8.75 7.56
C ALA A 107 7.84 -7.64 7.38
N SER A 108 7.96 -7.10 6.15
CA SER A 108 8.95 -6.08 5.81
C SER A 108 8.62 -5.33 4.53
N GLU A 109 9.39 -4.29 4.24
CA GLU A 109 9.35 -3.57 2.97
C GLU A 109 9.77 -4.49 1.81
N ALA A 110 10.75 -5.37 2.02
CA ALA A 110 11.11 -6.38 1.02
C ALA A 110 9.95 -7.35 0.72
N ALA A 111 9.10 -7.67 1.70
CA ALA A 111 7.89 -8.46 1.46
C ALA A 111 6.87 -7.69 0.60
N VAL A 112 6.74 -6.36 0.76
CA VAL A 112 5.95 -5.51 -0.14
C VAL A 112 6.49 -5.56 -1.56
N ALA A 113 7.81 -5.42 -1.74
CA ALA A 113 8.45 -5.51 -3.05
C ALA A 113 8.14 -6.84 -3.74
N ARG A 114 8.29 -7.95 -3.02
CA ARG A 114 7.98 -9.29 -3.54
C ARG A 114 6.51 -9.44 -3.93
N LEU A 115 5.59 -8.96 -3.08
CA LEU A 115 4.17 -8.99 -3.39
C LEU A 115 3.84 -8.18 -4.67
N LEU A 116 4.42 -6.99 -4.83
CA LEU A 116 4.26 -6.17 -6.03
C LEU A 116 4.77 -6.89 -7.29
N THR A 117 5.97 -7.47 -7.23
CA THR A 117 6.54 -8.23 -8.34
C THR A 117 5.68 -9.46 -8.68
N THR A 118 5.19 -10.20 -7.69
CA THR A 118 4.27 -11.33 -7.92
C THR A 118 2.96 -10.89 -8.57
N ALA A 119 2.37 -9.78 -8.13
CA ALA A 119 1.10 -9.30 -8.68
C ALA A 119 1.23 -8.74 -10.10
N HIS A 120 2.27 -7.93 -10.36
CA HIS A 120 2.35 -7.11 -11.57
C HIS A 120 3.40 -7.55 -12.57
N ASP A 121 4.24 -8.55 -12.25
CA ASP A 121 5.38 -8.98 -13.08
C ASP A 121 6.26 -7.79 -13.48
N CYS A 122 6.51 -6.92 -12.50
CA CYS A 122 7.31 -5.73 -12.66
C CYS A 122 8.57 -5.80 -11.79
N ALA A 123 9.60 -5.07 -12.21
CA ALA A 123 10.76 -4.84 -11.36
C ALA A 123 10.30 -4.21 -10.03
N PRO A 124 10.80 -4.69 -8.88
CA PRO A 124 10.47 -4.09 -7.61
C PRO A 124 11.00 -2.65 -7.55
N PRO A 125 10.31 -1.73 -6.85
CA PRO A 125 10.89 -0.42 -6.55
C PRO A 125 12.23 -0.59 -5.82
N SER A 126 13.16 0.35 -5.98
CA SER A 126 14.46 0.24 -5.32
C SER A 126 14.34 0.25 -3.78
N SER A 127 15.38 -0.23 -3.10
CA SER A 127 15.45 -0.23 -1.63
C SER A 127 15.46 1.18 -1.02
N VAL A 128 15.60 2.23 -1.82
CA VAL A 128 15.53 3.63 -1.41
C VAL A 128 14.12 4.20 -1.68
N GLU A 129 13.53 3.88 -2.84
CA GLU A 129 12.22 4.40 -3.24
C GLU A 129 11.08 3.76 -2.44
N LEU A 130 11.13 2.45 -2.21
CA LEU A 130 10.04 1.74 -1.53
C LEU A 130 9.78 2.25 -0.09
N PRO A 131 10.79 2.48 0.77
CA PRO A 131 10.54 3.04 2.09
C PRO A 131 9.85 4.40 2.07
N GLU A 132 10.17 5.26 1.09
CA GLU A 132 9.59 6.59 0.93
C GLU A 132 8.15 6.50 0.40
N LEU A 133 7.91 5.67 -0.62
CA LEU A 133 6.56 5.36 -1.13
C LEU A 133 5.64 4.87 -0.01
N LEU A 134 6.12 3.94 0.82
CA LEU A 134 5.36 3.43 1.96
C LEU A 134 5.16 4.46 3.07
N GLU A 135 6.14 5.34 3.31
CA GLU A 135 6.00 6.43 4.28
C GLU A 135 4.97 7.44 3.81
N GLN A 136 4.97 7.76 2.52
CA GLN A 136 4.00 8.67 1.95
C GLN A 136 2.58 8.08 2.00
N LEU A 137 2.38 6.82 1.62
CA LEU A 137 1.07 6.17 1.74
C LEU A 137 0.60 6.04 3.20
N HIS A 138 1.53 5.91 4.14
CA HIS A 138 1.22 5.99 5.57
C HIS A 138 0.77 7.39 5.98
N ALA A 139 1.48 8.43 5.54
CA ALA A 139 1.14 9.84 5.77
C ALA A 139 -0.22 10.23 5.18
N LEU A 140 -0.57 9.66 4.03
CA LEU A 140 -1.88 9.82 3.40
C LEU A 140 -2.99 8.98 4.06
N GLU A 141 -2.66 8.24 5.14
CA GLU A 141 -3.58 7.38 5.89
C GLU A 141 -4.22 6.28 5.03
N LEU A 142 -3.47 5.67 4.10
CA LEU A 142 -3.94 4.55 3.27
C LEU A 142 -3.42 3.18 3.74
N LEU A 143 -2.33 3.17 4.50
CA LEU A 143 -1.78 1.96 5.09
C LEU A 143 -1.31 2.18 6.53
N TYR A 144 -1.21 1.07 7.24
CA TYR A 144 -0.55 0.96 8.52
C TYR A 144 0.89 0.51 8.33
N ARG A 145 1.80 1.17 9.04
CA ARG A 145 3.23 0.85 9.05
C ARG A 145 3.74 0.91 10.49
N PHE A 146 4.16 -0.23 11.03
CA PHE A 146 4.55 -0.35 12.44
C PHE A 146 5.86 -1.13 12.59
N PRO A 147 6.63 -0.92 13.67
CA PRO A 147 7.73 -1.81 13.98
C PRO A 147 7.26 -3.27 14.14
N VAL A 148 8.05 -4.23 13.66
CA VAL A 148 7.76 -5.66 13.89
C VAL A 148 7.82 -5.98 15.39
N PRO A 149 6.77 -6.59 15.99
CA PRO A 149 6.78 -6.96 17.40
C PRO A 149 7.91 -7.93 17.74
N CYS A 150 8.52 -7.78 18.93
CA CYS A 150 9.73 -8.52 19.31
C CYS A 150 9.62 -10.04 19.12
N LYS A 151 8.47 -10.64 19.42
CA LYS A 151 8.22 -12.09 19.30
C LYS A 151 8.17 -12.61 17.85
N PHE A 152 7.97 -11.71 16.89
CA PHE A 152 7.85 -12.01 15.46
C PHE A 152 9.06 -11.57 14.65
N ARG A 153 10.07 -10.98 15.30
CA ARG A 153 11.20 -10.38 14.60
C ARG A 153 11.93 -11.39 13.73
N GLY A 154 12.25 -12.58 14.24
CA GLY A 154 13.21 -13.45 13.53
C GLY A 154 14.42 -12.62 13.09
N GLY A 155 14.68 -12.59 11.76
CA GLY A 155 15.69 -11.71 11.13
C GLY A 155 15.27 -10.25 10.86
N HIS A 156 13.99 -9.90 11.02
CA HIS A 156 13.37 -8.61 10.69
C HIS A 156 13.49 -7.53 11.80
N GLY A 157 14.60 -7.52 12.55
CA GLY A 157 14.71 -6.79 13.82
C GLY A 157 14.62 -5.25 13.76
N ARG A 158 14.83 -4.64 12.59
CA ARG A 158 14.73 -3.17 12.36
C ARG A 158 13.67 -2.80 11.33
N GLU A 159 12.96 -3.79 10.79
CA GLU A 159 12.01 -3.59 9.71
C GLU A 159 10.63 -3.21 10.24
N ARG A 160 9.79 -2.71 9.34
CA ARG A 160 8.43 -2.30 9.64
C ARG A 160 7.46 -3.23 8.93
N GLN A 161 6.51 -3.77 9.69
CA GLN A 161 5.38 -4.49 9.13
C GLN A 161 4.40 -3.52 8.47
N CYS A 162 3.83 -3.94 7.35
CA CYS A 162 2.94 -3.11 6.54
C CYS A 162 1.62 -3.82 6.29
N ARG A 163 0.51 -3.06 6.31
CA ARG A 163 -0.83 -3.58 5.99
C ARG A 163 -1.74 -2.47 5.48
N ILE A 164 -2.61 -2.77 4.53
CA ILE A 164 -3.65 -1.83 4.10
C ILE A 164 -4.62 -1.50 5.25
N ASN A 165 -5.05 -0.25 5.37
CA ASN A 165 -6.05 0.14 6.36
C ASN A 165 -7.47 0.23 5.75
N GLY A 166 -8.46 0.69 6.54
CA GLY A 166 -9.84 0.83 6.08
C GLY A 166 -10.03 1.81 4.92
N TRP A 167 -9.27 2.91 4.89
CA TRP A 167 -9.33 3.89 3.81
C TRP A 167 -8.68 3.38 2.52
N GLY A 168 -7.54 2.70 2.62
CA GLY A 168 -6.94 2.02 1.48
C GLY A 168 -7.85 0.95 0.87
N ARG A 169 -8.60 0.22 1.71
CA ARG A 169 -9.62 -0.74 1.24
C ARG A 169 -10.85 -0.07 0.62
N LEU A 170 -11.26 1.09 1.13
CA LEU A 170 -12.32 1.87 0.48
C LEU A 170 -11.87 2.32 -0.91
N LEU A 171 -10.67 2.87 -1.03
CA LEU A 171 -10.08 3.26 -2.31
C LEU A 171 -10.02 2.06 -3.27
N PHE A 172 -9.52 0.92 -2.82
CA PHE A 172 -9.53 -0.31 -3.62
C PHE A 172 -10.92 -0.67 -4.16
N ARG A 173 -11.98 -0.61 -3.33
CA ARG A 173 -13.35 -0.91 -3.77
C ARG A 173 -13.84 0.07 -4.84
N LEU A 174 -13.58 1.37 -4.67
CA LEU A 174 -13.93 2.39 -5.67
C LEU A 174 -13.24 2.09 -7.01
N LEU A 175 -11.99 1.63 -6.99
CA LEU A 175 -11.26 1.26 -8.20
C LEU A 175 -11.78 -0.03 -8.85
N CYS A 176 -12.30 -0.98 -8.08
CA CYS A 176 -12.95 -2.18 -8.60
C CYS A 176 -14.30 -1.90 -9.27
N GLU A 177 -14.98 -0.82 -8.89
CA GLU A 177 -16.27 -0.41 -9.45
C GLU A 177 -16.12 0.43 -10.74
N ALA A 178 -14.90 0.77 -11.13
CA ALA A 178 -14.61 1.54 -12.32
C ALA A 178 -14.87 0.74 -13.62
N ASP A 179 -15.31 1.42 -14.68
CA ASP A 179 -15.58 0.81 -16.00
C ASP A 179 -14.32 0.26 -16.69
N THR A 180 -13.14 0.65 -16.22
CA THR A 180 -11.85 0.24 -16.77
C THR A 180 -10.95 -0.28 -15.67
N ASP A 181 -10.02 -1.17 -16.01
CA ASP A 181 -8.99 -1.68 -15.08
C ASP A 181 -7.59 -1.11 -15.44
N PRO A 182 -7.34 0.19 -15.22
CA PRO A 182 -6.05 0.78 -15.58
C PRO A 182 -4.90 0.31 -14.67
N TYR A 183 -5.22 -0.32 -13.53
CA TYR A 183 -4.25 -0.78 -12.54
C TYR A 183 -3.97 -2.28 -12.61
N GLY A 184 -4.66 -3.03 -13.47
CA GLY A 184 -4.47 -4.46 -13.64
C GLY A 184 -4.92 -5.27 -12.42
N ILE A 185 -5.97 -4.84 -11.73
CA ILE A 185 -6.54 -5.48 -10.55
C ILE A 185 -6.96 -6.92 -10.85
N GLY A 186 -7.58 -7.18 -12.00
CA GLY A 186 -8.03 -8.52 -12.39
C GLY A 186 -6.85 -9.49 -12.54
N ALA A 187 -5.87 -9.12 -13.37
CA ALA A 187 -4.66 -9.92 -13.60
C ALA A 187 -3.84 -10.11 -12.31
N ALA A 188 -3.75 -9.08 -11.47
CA ALA A 188 -3.09 -9.16 -10.16
C ALA A 188 -3.80 -10.17 -9.24
N ARG A 189 -5.14 -10.16 -9.19
CA ARG A 189 -5.92 -11.13 -8.41
C ARG A 189 -5.63 -12.56 -8.87
N GLU A 190 -5.65 -12.82 -10.17
CA GLU A 190 -5.39 -14.15 -10.74
C GLU A 190 -4.01 -14.67 -10.32
N ARG A 191 -2.97 -13.86 -10.50
CA ARG A 191 -1.59 -14.21 -10.13
C ARG A 191 -1.41 -14.45 -8.64
N LEU A 192 -1.99 -13.59 -7.79
CA LEU A 192 -1.94 -13.77 -6.33
C LEU A 192 -2.70 -15.02 -5.88
N THR A 193 -3.80 -15.37 -6.56
CA THR A 193 -4.55 -16.60 -6.30
C THR A 193 -3.74 -17.84 -6.65
N GLU A 194 -3.10 -17.85 -7.83
CA GLU A 194 -2.20 -18.93 -8.25
C GLU A 194 -1.00 -19.07 -7.31
N HIS A 195 -0.40 -17.95 -6.91
CA HIS A 195 0.69 -17.91 -5.94
C HIS A 195 0.29 -18.55 -4.61
N LEU A 196 -0.86 -18.18 -4.06
CA LEU A 196 -1.35 -18.77 -2.81
C LEU A 196 -1.70 -20.24 -2.95
N ALA A 197 -2.26 -20.67 -4.09
CA ALA A 197 -2.53 -22.08 -4.34
C ALA A 197 -1.24 -22.90 -4.34
N THR A 198 -0.20 -22.38 -5.01
CA THR A 198 1.12 -23.02 -5.13
C THR A 198 1.85 -23.10 -3.79
N HIS A 199 1.78 -22.05 -2.97
CA HIS A 199 2.54 -21.93 -1.74
C HIS A 199 1.70 -22.09 -0.46
N ARG A 200 0.47 -22.61 -0.58
CA ARG A 200 -0.53 -22.70 0.49
C ARG A 200 0.03 -23.25 1.80
N GLU A 201 0.73 -24.37 1.73
CA GLU A 201 1.25 -25.06 2.92
C GLU A 201 2.28 -24.21 3.67
N ALA A 202 3.11 -23.41 2.99
CA ALA A 202 4.06 -22.52 3.65
C ALA A 202 3.34 -21.44 4.47
N TYR A 203 2.24 -20.88 3.95
CA TYR A 203 1.43 -19.92 4.68
C TYR A 203 0.67 -20.56 5.85
N LEU A 204 0.08 -21.75 5.65
CA LEU A 204 -0.61 -22.49 6.73
C LEU A 204 0.34 -22.85 7.88
N ARG A 205 1.60 -23.21 7.60
CA ARG A 205 2.62 -23.41 8.65
C ARG A 205 2.85 -22.15 9.46
N GLY A 206 2.95 -20.99 8.81
CA GLY A 206 3.05 -19.69 9.47
C GLY A 206 1.87 -19.41 10.39
N VAL A 207 0.63 -19.64 9.93
CA VAL A 207 -0.59 -19.46 10.75
C VAL A 207 -0.59 -20.37 11.98
N ARG A 208 -0.24 -21.65 11.81
CA ARG A 208 -0.19 -22.62 12.92
C ARG A 208 0.86 -22.21 13.96
N ALA A 209 2.02 -21.76 13.51
CA ALA A 209 3.08 -21.28 14.39
C ALA A 209 2.69 -19.99 15.11
N ALA A 210 2.04 -19.04 14.43
CA ALA A 210 1.51 -17.82 15.02
C ALA A 210 0.53 -18.13 16.16
N THR A 211 -0.38 -19.06 15.93
CA THR A 211 -1.42 -19.47 16.89
C THR A 211 -0.81 -20.19 18.10
N ALA A 212 0.27 -20.94 17.90
CA ALA A 212 0.98 -21.65 18.97
C ALA A 212 2.01 -20.77 19.72
N ALA A 213 2.36 -19.60 19.18
CA ALA A 213 3.38 -18.73 19.75
C ALA A 213 2.91 -18.11 21.06
N THR A 214 3.65 -18.37 22.14
CA THR A 214 3.54 -17.61 23.38
C THR A 214 4.52 -16.43 23.35
N ASP A 215 4.25 -15.37 24.11
CA ASP A 215 5.10 -14.15 24.10
C ASP A 215 6.58 -14.42 24.46
N GLY A 216 6.88 -15.57 25.07
CA GLY A 216 8.24 -16.02 25.43
C GLY A 216 8.89 -17.05 24.49
N ALA A 217 8.24 -17.50 23.42
CA ALA A 217 8.70 -18.62 22.58
C ALA A 217 9.97 -18.37 21.75
N GLY A 218 10.47 -17.13 21.72
CA GLY A 218 11.70 -16.75 21.02
C GLY A 218 11.54 -16.57 19.50
N ALA A 219 12.40 -15.75 18.92
CA ALA A 219 12.32 -15.31 17.52
C ALA A 219 12.73 -16.36 16.47
N GLY A 220 13.43 -17.44 16.88
CA GLY A 220 14.08 -18.37 15.94
C GLY A 220 13.12 -19.18 15.06
N VAL A 221 11.90 -19.50 15.55
CA VAL A 221 10.88 -20.21 14.74
C VAL A 221 10.43 -19.37 13.54
N TRP A 222 10.48 -18.04 13.66
CA TRP A 222 10.07 -17.14 12.58
C TRP A 222 11.08 -17.08 11.44
N GLU A 223 12.38 -17.25 11.72
CA GLU A 223 13.40 -17.29 10.67
C GLU A 223 13.16 -18.46 9.70
N SER A 224 12.86 -19.66 10.22
CA SER A 224 12.54 -20.82 9.37
C SER A 224 11.23 -20.63 8.60
N ILE A 225 10.20 -20.06 9.25
CA ILE A 225 8.91 -19.82 8.59
C ILE A 225 9.07 -18.81 7.45
N HIS A 226 9.76 -17.69 7.69
CA HIS A 226 9.95 -16.65 6.69
C HIS A 226 10.89 -17.08 5.57
N ALA A 227 11.81 -18.01 5.83
CA ALA A 227 12.62 -18.63 4.78
C ALA A 227 11.78 -19.49 3.81
N GLU A 228 10.70 -20.09 4.29
CA GLU A 228 9.80 -20.93 3.48
C GLU A 228 8.68 -20.15 2.81
N GLN A 229 8.35 -18.94 3.30
CA GLN A 229 7.33 -18.08 2.72
C GLN A 229 7.93 -17.22 1.59
N PRO A 230 7.46 -17.38 0.34
CA PRO A 230 7.96 -16.55 -0.76
C PRO A 230 7.72 -15.06 -0.53
N ILE A 231 6.56 -14.72 0.05
CA ILE A 231 6.19 -13.39 0.54
C ILE A 231 6.04 -13.50 2.05
N PRO A 232 7.03 -13.07 2.85
CA PRO A 232 6.97 -13.18 4.31
C PRO A 232 5.82 -12.37 4.92
N VAL A 233 5.04 -13.01 5.77
CA VAL A 233 3.90 -12.41 6.47
C VAL A 233 3.96 -12.64 7.98
N LEU A 234 3.26 -11.77 8.71
CA LEU A 234 2.97 -11.85 10.14
C LEU A 234 1.45 -11.93 10.30
N ILE A 235 1.02 -12.82 11.19
CA ILE A 235 -0.38 -13.19 11.41
C ILE A 235 -0.66 -13.15 12.91
#